data_AF-H3NXG2-F1
#
_entry.id   AF-H3NXG2-F1
#
_cell.length_a   1.000
_cell.length_b   1.000
_cell.length_c   1.000
_cell.angle_alpha   90.00
_cell.angle_beta   90.00
_cell.angle_gamma   90.00
#
_symmetry.space_group_name_H-M   'P 1'
#
loop_
_entity.id
_entity.type
_entity.pdbx_description
1 polymer ?
#
loop_
_entity_poly.entity_id
_entity_poly.type
_entity_poly.pdbx_seq_one_letter_code
_entity_poly.pdbx_strand_id
1 'polypeptide(L)'
;MQRKNGNNSENNPAPSQEELDALLRDMPIFGLQGVRQTVSQKSKLFRNAWLLLMFLTLTYLMGWFSGLLKPYMAAAVTGEAADYQIHQIRFLIAFVLVTIGTISINFNWQLERVFTVIAWVQTYFIFSGIIRQWRTLPDDRLMVIGSYSLNLLVLLGLMLILIFEERRLKRG
;
A
#
# COMPACT_ATOMS: atom_id res chain seq x y z
N MET A 1 -72.98 13.93 -7.19
CA MET A 1 -71.89 13.48 -6.30
C MET A 1 -70.95 12.58 -7.10
N GLN A 2 -69.80 13.08 -7.54
CA GLN A 2 -68.75 12.27 -8.18
C GLN A 2 -67.68 11.96 -7.15
N ARG A 3 -67.39 10.66 -6.93
CA ARG A 3 -66.27 10.18 -6.11
C ARG A 3 -64.99 10.26 -6.92
N LYS A 4 -64.00 10.97 -6.38
CA LYS A 4 -62.64 11.10 -6.90
C LYS A 4 -61.87 9.82 -6.52
N ASN A 5 -61.52 8.98 -7.49
CA ASN A 5 -60.58 7.88 -7.29
C ASN A 5 -59.15 8.45 -7.26
N GLY A 6 -58.52 8.41 -6.09
CA GLY A 6 -57.08 8.63 -5.96
C GLY A 6 -56.36 7.31 -6.17
N ASN A 7 -55.74 7.15 -7.34
CA ASN A 7 -54.70 6.13 -7.54
C ASN A 7 -53.34 6.83 -7.39
N ASN A 8 -52.78 6.77 -6.19
CA ASN A 8 -51.37 7.04 -5.94
C ASN A 8 -50.59 5.80 -6.39
N SER A 9 -50.36 5.66 -7.69
CA SER A 9 -49.23 4.86 -8.15
C SER A 9 -48.00 5.77 -8.07
N GLU A 10 -47.15 5.50 -7.07
CA GLU A 10 -45.80 6.02 -6.98
C GLU A 10 -45.06 5.69 -8.29
N ASN A 11 -45.15 6.61 -9.24
CA ASN A 11 -44.27 6.68 -10.39
C ASN A 11 -42.90 7.02 -9.84
N ASN A 12 -42.12 6.01 -9.45
CA ASN A 12 -40.69 6.18 -9.28
C ASN A 12 -40.12 6.29 -10.70
N PRO A 13 -39.86 7.52 -11.21
CA PRO A 13 -39.47 7.69 -12.60
C PRO A 13 -38.08 7.06 -12.72
N ALA A 14 -37.91 6.10 -13.62
CA ALA A 14 -36.58 5.64 -13.97
C ALA A 14 -35.77 6.88 -14.40
N PRO A 15 -34.57 7.10 -13.84
CA PRO A 15 -33.81 8.31 -14.08
C PRO A 15 -33.58 8.49 -15.59
N SER A 16 -33.74 9.73 -16.05
CA SER A 16 -33.57 10.08 -17.46
C SER A 16 -32.11 9.86 -17.91
N GLN A 17 -31.88 9.66 -19.21
CA GLN A 17 -30.51 9.47 -19.73
C GLN A 17 -29.61 10.67 -19.42
N GLU A 18 -30.16 11.88 -19.35
CA GLU A 18 -29.44 13.09 -18.96
C GLU A 18 -29.07 13.10 -17.46
N GLU A 19 -29.94 12.58 -16.59
CA GLU A 19 -29.62 12.38 -15.16
C GLU A 19 -28.62 11.25 -14.95
N LEU A 20 -28.73 10.16 -15.72
CA LEU A 20 -27.75 9.08 -15.71
C LEU A 20 -26.38 9.58 -16.17
N ASP A 21 -26.32 10.34 -17.25
CA ASP A 21 -25.09 10.96 -17.74
C ASP A 21 -24.56 11.98 -16.75
N ALA A 22 -25.41 12.79 -16.10
CA ALA A 22 -24.97 13.71 -15.05
C ALA A 22 -24.36 12.96 -13.85
N LEU A 23 -24.95 11.83 -13.44
CA LEU A 23 -24.42 10.97 -12.37
C LEU A 23 -23.13 10.23 -12.77
N LEU A 24 -23.00 9.86 -14.04
CA LEU A 24 -21.82 9.17 -14.58
C LEU A 24 -20.69 10.14 -14.93
N ARG A 25 -21.00 11.40 -15.22
CA ARG A 25 -20.02 12.44 -15.58
C ARG A 25 -19.11 12.81 -14.40
N ASP A 26 -19.63 12.70 -13.19
CA ASP A 26 -18.86 12.85 -11.94
C ASP A 26 -18.25 11.53 -11.46
N MET A 27 -18.56 10.41 -12.12
CA MET A 27 -17.94 9.13 -11.79
C MET A 27 -16.51 9.15 -12.36
N PRO A 28 -15.47 9.05 -11.51
CA PRO A 28 -14.10 9.02 -12.01
C PRO A 28 -13.97 7.79 -12.91
N ILE A 29 -13.83 8.01 -14.22
CA ILE A 29 -13.64 6.93 -15.18
C ILE A 29 -12.35 6.21 -14.78
N PHE A 30 -12.49 5.01 -14.24
CA PHE A 30 -11.38 4.12 -13.88
C PHE A 30 -10.75 3.56 -15.16
N GLY A 31 -10.03 4.41 -15.88
CA GLY A 31 -9.23 3.99 -17.03
C GLY A 31 -8.03 3.19 -16.57
N LEU A 32 -7.96 1.91 -16.93
CA LEU A 32 -6.75 1.10 -16.74
C LEU A 32 -5.66 1.63 -17.68
N GLN A 33 -4.84 2.58 -17.23
CA GLN A 33 -3.66 3.04 -17.97
C GLN A 33 -2.56 1.96 -17.95
N GLY A 34 -2.53 1.13 -16.91
CA GLY A 34 -1.54 0.08 -16.72
C GLY A 34 -0.21 0.63 -16.20
N VAL A 35 0.50 -0.17 -15.39
CA VAL A 35 1.71 0.26 -14.67
C VAL A 35 2.73 0.94 -15.57
N ARG A 36 3.03 0.37 -16.75
CA ARG A 36 4.06 0.89 -17.65
C ARG A 36 3.73 2.31 -18.13
N GLN A 37 2.48 2.55 -18.51
CA GLN A 37 2.05 3.85 -19.01
C GLN A 37 2.11 4.89 -17.89
N THR A 38 1.51 4.60 -16.73
CA THR A 38 1.53 5.51 -15.58
C THR A 38 2.96 5.86 -15.18
N VAL A 39 3.83 4.86 -15.03
CA VAL A 39 5.22 5.07 -14.60
C VAL A 39 6.03 5.81 -15.67
N SER A 40 5.74 5.63 -16.96
CA SER A 40 6.45 6.36 -18.04
C SER A 40 6.19 7.86 -18.05
N GLN A 41 5.04 8.29 -17.50
CA GLN A 41 4.67 9.70 -17.35
C GLN A 41 5.27 10.35 -16.10
N LYS A 42 5.88 9.56 -15.19
CA LYS A 42 6.50 10.07 -13.97
C LYS A 42 7.97 10.43 -14.20
N SER A 43 8.57 11.11 -13.22
CA SER A 43 9.98 11.48 -13.25
C SER A 43 10.89 10.26 -13.23
N LYS A 44 12.16 10.45 -13.66
CA LYS A 44 13.19 9.41 -13.58
C LYS A 44 13.41 8.91 -12.15
N LEU A 45 13.37 9.81 -11.17
CA LEU A 45 13.53 9.47 -9.75
C LEU A 45 12.36 8.62 -9.25
N PHE A 46 11.12 9.01 -9.54
CA PHE A 46 9.94 8.23 -9.20
C PHE A 46 10.03 6.81 -9.78
N ARG A 47 10.35 6.70 -11.08
CA ARG A 47 10.45 5.41 -11.76
C ARG A 47 11.52 4.52 -11.14
N ASN A 48 12.71 5.05 -10.88
CA ASN A 48 13.81 4.28 -10.30
C ASN A 48 13.48 3.85 -8.87
N ALA A 49 12.89 4.73 -8.06
CA ALA A 49 12.46 4.41 -6.70
C ALA A 49 11.37 3.33 -6.70
N TRP A 50 10.40 3.41 -7.61
CA TRP A 50 9.35 2.41 -7.76
C TRP A 50 9.91 1.04 -8.15
N LEU A 51 10.79 0.99 -9.16
CA LEU A 51 11.43 -0.25 -9.60
C LEU A 51 12.25 -0.89 -8.48
N LEU A 52 13.04 -0.09 -7.76
CA LEU A 52 13.83 -0.57 -6.64
C LEU A 52 12.95 -1.06 -5.49
N LEU A 53 11.87 -0.34 -5.16
CA LEU A 53 10.89 -0.74 -4.16
C LEU A 53 10.26 -2.09 -4.52
N MET A 54 9.81 -2.26 -5.77
CA MET A 54 9.23 -3.52 -6.24
C MET A 54 10.24 -4.66 -6.22
N PHE A 55 11.48 -4.41 -6.66
CA PHE A 55 12.55 -5.39 -6.62
C PHE A 55 12.86 -5.87 -5.19
N LEU A 56 13.04 -4.94 -4.25
CA LEU A 56 13.30 -5.26 -2.84
C LEU A 56 12.13 -6.01 -2.21
N THR A 57 10.90 -5.58 -2.49
CA THR A 57 9.69 -6.21 -1.97
C THR A 57 9.52 -7.64 -2.50
N LEU A 58 9.73 -7.85 -3.81
CA LEU A 58 9.67 -9.18 -4.42
C LEU A 58 10.77 -10.10 -3.87
N THR A 59 11.99 -9.58 -3.73
CA THR A 59 13.11 -10.33 -3.15
C THR A 59 12.79 -10.76 -1.72
N TYR A 60 12.22 -9.86 -0.92
CA TYR A 60 11.79 -10.16 0.44
C TYR A 60 10.68 -11.21 0.46
N LEU A 61 9.71 -11.10 -0.44
CA LEU A 61 8.62 -12.08 -0.60
C LEU A 61 9.16 -13.48 -0.93
N MET A 62 10.09 -13.57 -1.88
CA MET A 62 10.74 -14.82 -2.27
C MET A 62 11.54 -15.41 -1.10
N GLY A 63 12.28 -14.57 -0.37
CA GLY A 63 13.02 -14.98 0.84
C GLY A 63 12.11 -15.51 1.94
N TRP A 64 10.91 -14.94 2.09
CA TRP A 64 9.90 -15.43 3.03
C TRP A 64 9.37 -16.80 2.62
N PHE A 65 8.87 -16.95 1.39
CA PHE A 65 8.26 -18.20 0.92
C PHE A 65 9.26 -19.36 0.80
N SER A 66 10.52 -19.08 0.48
CA SER A 66 11.59 -20.09 0.49
C SER A 66 12.06 -20.48 1.90
N GLY A 67 11.62 -19.77 2.94
CA GLY A 67 12.08 -19.97 4.32
C GLY A 67 13.48 -19.44 4.60
N LEU A 68 14.13 -18.80 3.63
CA LEU A 68 15.49 -18.28 3.70
C LEU A 68 15.64 -17.20 4.78
N LEU A 69 14.56 -16.46 5.04
CA LEU A 69 14.53 -15.44 6.08
C LEU A 69 14.35 -16.00 7.50
N LYS A 70 13.92 -17.26 7.68
CA LYS A 70 13.61 -17.82 9.01
C LYS A 70 14.75 -17.63 10.03
N PRO A 71 16.03 -17.93 9.73
CA PRO A 71 17.13 -17.80 10.70
C PRO A 71 17.42 -16.36 11.14
N TYR A 72 16.91 -15.37 10.41
CA TYR A 72 17.18 -13.94 10.64
C TYR A 72 16.02 -13.23 11.35
N MET A 73 14.98 -13.96 11.76
CA MET A 73 13.83 -13.43 12.48
C MET A 73 14.04 -13.47 13.99
N ALA A 74 13.41 -12.55 14.72
CA ALA A 74 13.37 -12.56 16.17
C ALA A 74 12.93 -13.94 16.71
N ALA A 75 11.93 -14.57 16.08
CA ALA A 75 11.43 -15.90 16.46
C ALA A 75 12.48 -17.02 16.40
N ALA A 76 13.47 -16.93 15.50
CA ALA A 76 14.54 -17.91 15.45
C ALA A 76 15.54 -17.76 16.61
N VAL A 77 15.55 -16.60 17.25
CA VAL A 77 16.42 -16.31 18.40
C VAL A 77 15.67 -16.51 19.72
N THR A 78 14.43 -16.05 19.81
CA THR A 78 13.62 -16.16 21.03
C THR A 78 13.02 -17.55 21.21
N GLY A 79 12.83 -18.31 20.12
CA GLY A 79 12.08 -19.56 20.15
C GLY A 79 10.58 -19.38 20.38
N GLU A 80 10.11 -18.13 20.52
CA GLU A 80 8.74 -17.81 20.88
C GLU A 80 7.82 -17.80 19.66
N ALA A 81 6.76 -18.60 19.71
CA ALA A 81 5.77 -18.68 18.64
C ALA A 81 5.08 -17.32 18.37
N ALA A 82 4.94 -16.49 19.40
CA ALA A 82 4.35 -15.16 19.29
C ALA A 82 5.14 -14.21 18.37
N ASP A 83 6.47 -14.29 18.39
CA ASP A 83 7.32 -13.48 17.51
C ASP A 83 7.14 -13.86 16.03
N TYR A 84 6.96 -15.16 15.79
CA TYR A 84 6.72 -15.67 14.45
C TYR A 84 5.35 -15.21 13.92
N GLN A 85 4.30 -15.33 14.74
CA GLN A 85 2.95 -14.89 14.38
C GLN A 85 2.88 -13.38 14.10
N ILE A 86 3.54 -12.56 14.91
CA ILE A 86 3.58 -11.10 14.70
C ILE A 86 4.28 -10.77 13.39
N HIS A 87 5.37 -11.47 13.06
CA HIS A 87 6.04 -11.27 11.78
C HIS A 87 5.13 -11.66 10.61
N GLN A 88 4.41 -12.78 10.70
CA GLN A 88 3.44 -13.21 9.68
C GLN A 88 2.35 -12.17 9.42
N ILE A 89 1.80 -11.57 10.49
CA ILE A 89 0.78 -10.53 10.37
C ILE A 89 1.35 -9.30 9.67
N ARG A 90 2.54 -8.84 10.07
CA ARG A 90 3.21 -7.69 9.42
C ARG A 90 3.49 -7.95 7.95
N PHE A 91 3.93 -9.16 7.63
CA PHE A 91 4.16 -9.60 6.26
C PHE A 91 2.87 -9.57 5.43
N LEU A 92 1.77 -10.10 5.96
CA LEU A 92 0.48 -10.10 5.29
C LEU A 92 -0.03 -8.67 5.04
N ILE A 93 0.05 -7.80 6.04
CA ILE A 93 -0.33 -6.39 5.90
C ILE A 93 0.55 -5.70 4.84
N ALA A 94 1.87 -5.89 4.89
CA ALA A 94 2.78 -5.33 3.89
C ALA A 94 2.45 -5.81 2.47
N PHE A 95 2.13 -7.10 2.30
CA PHE A 95 1.71 -7.67 1.03
C PHE A 95 0.42 -7.03 0.49
N VAL A 96 -0.58 -6.84 1.35
CA VAL A 96 -1.83 -6.16 1.01
C VAL A 96 -1.56 -4.71 0.59
N LEU A 97 -0.72 -3.99 1.33
CA LEU A 97 -0.39 -2.60 1.02
C LEU A 97 0.36 -2.45 -0.30
N VAL A 98 1.28 -3.36 -0.63
CA VAL A 98 1.98 -3.40 -1.92
C VAL A 98 1.00 -3.66 -3.07
N THR A 99 0.04 -4.56 -2.84
CA THR A 99 -1.02 -4.85 -3.82
C THR A 99 -1.86 -3.61 -4.07
N ILE A 100 -2.31 -2.92 -3.01
CA ILE A 100 -3.06 -1.67 -3.10
C ILE A 100 -2.24 -0.60 -3.83
N GLY A 101 -0.97 -0.39 -3.47
CA GLY A 101 -0.10 0.58 -4.13
C GLY A 101 0.10 0.30 -5.62
N THR A 102 0.25 -0.97 -5.98
CA THR A 102 0.37 -1.41 -7.38
C THR A 102 -0.94 -1.17 -8.15
N ILE A 103 -2.09 -1.47 -7.55
CA ILE A 103 -3.41 -1.18 -8.11
C ILE A 103 -3.54 0.33 -8.33
N SER A 104 -3.21 1.16 -7.34
CA SER A 104 -3.28 2.61 -7.46
C SER A 104 -2.42 3.14 -8.60
N ILE A 105 -1.22 2.59 -8.82
CA ILE A 105 -0.39 2.91 -10.00
C ILE A 105 -1.07 2.50 -11.31
N ASN A 106 -1.71 1.33 -11.38
CA ASN A 106 -2.40 0.90 -12.61
C ASN A 106 -3.50 1.88 -13.05
N PHE A 107 -4.16 2.52 -12.08
CA PHE A 107 -5.24 3.48 -12.32
C PHE A 107 -4.80 4.94 -12.22
N ASN A 108 -3.51 5.21 -11.95
CA ASN A 108 -3.00 6.54 -11.60
C ASN A 108 -3.87 7.28 -10.56
N TRP A 109 -4.45 6.51 -9.63
CA TRP A 109 -5.53 6.97 -8.76
C TRP A 109 -5.01 7.31 -7.37
N GLN A 110 -5.19 8.57 -6.96
CA GLN A 110 -4.85 9.06 -5.61
C GLN A 110 -3.48 8.62 -5.08
N LEU A 111 -2.47 8.49 -5.96
CA LEU A 111 -1.16 7.89 -5.64
C LEU A 111 -0.52 8.45 -4.37
N GLU A 112 -0.48 9.78 -4.27
CA GLU A 112 0.06 10.46 -3.09
C GLU A 112 -0.64 10.03 -1.79
N ARG A 113 -1.97 9.97 -1.79
CA ARG A 113 -2.76 9.62 -0.60
C ARG A 113 -2.51 8.16 -0.22
N VAL A 114 -2.57 7.27 -1.21
CA VAL A 114 -2.35 5.83 -1.00
C VAL A 114 -0.95 5.59 -0.45
N PHE A 115 0.09 6.14 -1.07
CA PHE A 115 1.46 5.98 -0.57
C PHE A 115 1.68 6.63 0.79
N THR A 116 1.02 7.75 1.10
CA THR A 116 1.09 8.37 2.42
C THR A 116 0.53 7.43 3.50
N VAL A 117 -0.62 6.78 3.25
CA VAL A 117 -1.20 5.80 4.18
C VAL A 117 -0.26 4.61 4.37
N ILE A 118 0.28 4.06 3.28
CA ILE A 118 1.24 2.95 3.34
C ILE A 118 2.50 3.35 4.13
N ALA A 119 3.01 4.56 3.93
CA ALA A 119 4.18 5.09 4.66
C ALA A 119 3.92 5.20 6.17
N TRP A 120 2.71 5.56 6.59
CA TRP A 120 2.35 5.57 8.01
C TRP A 120 2.31 4.18 8.63
N VAL A 121 1.75 3.19 7.92
CA VAL A 121 1.77 1.79 8.39
C VAL A 121 3.21 1.27 8.47
N GLN A 122 4.05 1.58 7.48
CA GLN A 122 5.47 1.22 7.50
C GLN A 122 6.20 1.88 8.67
N THR A 123 5.91 3.14 8.97
CA THR A 123 6.46 3.85 10.13
C THR A 123 6.07 3.17 11.43
N TYR A 124 4.81 2.77 11.58
CA TYR A 124 4.37 1.95 12.72
C TYR A 124 5.15 0.64 12.80
N PHE A 125 5.40 -0.04 11.68
CA PHE A 125 6.19 -1.28 11.66
C PHE A 125 7.64 -1.08 12.07
N ILE A 126 8.26 0.02 11.66
CA ILE A 126 9.62 0.40 12.09
C ILE A 126 9.66 0.50 13.61
N PHE A 127 8.85 1.37 14.21
CA PHE A 127 8.92 1.58 15.66
C PHE A 127 8.59 0.31 16.45
N SER A 128 7.44 -0.31 16.15
CA SER A 128 7.00 -1.49 16.89
C SER A 128 7.88 -2.73 16.64
N GLY A 129 8.52 -2.83 15.47
CA GLY A 129 9.45 -3.91 15.14
C GLY A 129 10.81 -3.72 15.80
N ILE A 130 11.40 -2.53 15.67
CA ILE A 130 12.71 -2.20 16.27
C ILE A 130 12.63 -2.30 17.79
N ILE A 131 11.62 -1.72 18.43
CA ILE A 131 11.47 -1.78 19.90
C ILE A 131 11.38 -3.23 20.39
N ARG A 132 10.61 -4.07 19.69
CA ARG A 132 10.48 -5.48 20.05
C ARG A 132 11.80 -6.21 19.87
N GLN A 133 12.49 -6.00 18.76
CA GLN A 133 13.75 -6.66 18.45
C GLN A 133 14.88 -6.23 19.39
N TRP A 134 14.90 -4.94 19.79
CA TRP A 134 15.80 -4.39 20.80
C TRP A 134 15.58 -5.01 22.18
N ARG A 135 14.33 -5.26 22.58
CA ARG A 135 14.01 -5.85 23.90
C ARG A 135 14.28 -7.36 23.96
N THR A 136 14.25 -8.05 22.82
CA THR A 136 14.24 -9.52 22.76
C THR A 136 15.56 -10.14 22.36
N LEU A 137 16.40 -9.42 21.63
CA LEU A 137 17.69 -9.94 21.20
C LEU A 137 18.79 -9.60 22.21
N PRO A 138 19.70 -10.55 22.50
CA PRO A 138 20.90 -10.26 23.28
C PRO A 138 21.83 -9.27 22.55
N ASP A 139 22.62 -8.52 23.33
CA ASP A 139 23.45 -7.40 22.87
C ASP A 139 24.51 -7.79 21.82
N ASP A 140 24.85 -9.08 21.70
CA ASP A 140 25.79 -9.62 20.71
C ASP A 140 25.20 -9.67 19.29
N ARG A 141 23.92 -9.34 19.10
CA ARG A 141 23.18 -9.44 17.82
C ARG A 141 22.82 -8.10 17.19
N LEU A 142 23.56 -7.03 17.52
CA LEU A 142 23.38 -5.69 16.93
C LEU A 142 23.33 -5.68 15.40
N MET A 143 24.10 -6.55 14.74
CA MET A 143 24.09 -6.66 13.27
C MET A 143 22.71 -7.07 12.73
N VAL A 144 22.00 -7.97 13.41
CA VAL A 144 20.66 -8.43 13.00
C VAL A 144 19.64 -7.30 13.17
N ILE A 145 19.67 -6.61 14.32
CA ILE A 145 18.83 -5.43 14.60
C ILE A 145 19.10 -4.34 13.55
N GLY A 146 20.37 -4.06 13.27
CA GLY A 146 20.81 -3.06 12.29
C GLY A 146 20.32 -3.39 10.88
N SER A 147 20.49 -4.64 10.42
CA SER A 147 20.05 -5.06 9.08
C SER A 147 18.53 -4.98 8.90
N TYR A 148 17.76 -5.36 9.92
CA TYR A 148 16.31 -5.29 9.89
C TYR A 148 15.83 -3.83 9.86
N SER A 149 16.40 -3.00 10.73
CA SER A 149 16.09 -1.57 10.81
C SER A 149 16.43 -0.86 9.49
N LEU A 150 17.62 -1.12 8.94
CA LEU A 150 18.07 -0.54 7.68
C LEU A 150 17.14 -0.92 6.53
N ASN A 151 16.74 -2.19 6.43
CA ASN A 151 15.80 -2.63 5.39
C ASN A 151 14.48 -1.83 5.47
N LEU A 152 13.86 -1.75 6.66
CA LEU A 152 12.62 -1.01 6.82
C LEU A 152 12.75 0.49 6.52
N LEU A 153 13.87 1.11 6.90
CA LEU A 153 14.18 2.51 6.64
C LEU A 153 14.41 2.79 5.15
N VAL A 154 15.10 1.88 4.44
CA VAL A 154 15.29 1.97 2.98
C VAL A 154 13.94 1.91 2.28
N LEU A 155 13.06 0.98 2.66
CA LEU A 155 11.71 0.88 2.09
C LEU A 155 10.90 2.16 2.36
N LEU A 156 10.95 2.71 3.58
CA LEU A 156 10.30 3.98 3.90
C LEU A 156 10.87 5.13 3.07
N GLY A 157 12.19 5.24 2.94
CA GLY A 157 12.86 6.27 2.15
C GLY A 157 12.42 6.24 0.68
N LEU A 158 12.36 5.04 0.09
CA LEU A 158 11.84 4.87 -1.28
C LEU A 158 10.38 5.31 -1.40
N MET A 159 9.52 4.97 -0.43
CA MET A 159 8.13 5.44 -0.43
C MET A 159 8.02 6.95 -0.30
N LEU A 160 8.84 7.58 0.55
CA LEU A 160 8.87 9.03 0.68
C LEU A 160 9.28 9.69 -0.65
N ILE A 161 10.26 9.14 -1.38
CA ILE A 161 10.62 9.62 -2.72
C ILE A 161 9.41 9.56 -3.67
N LEU A 162 8.64 8.46 -3.67
CA LEU A 162 7.43 8.34 -4.50
C LEU A 162 6.40 9.42 -4.15
N ILE A 163 6.15 9.67 -2.86
CA ILE A 163 5.21 10.70 -2.39
C ILE A 163 5.68 12.09 -2.80
N PHE A 164 6.95 12.41 -2.58
CA PHE A 164 7.50 13.73 -2.88
C PHE A 164 7.51 14.02 -4.38
N GLU A 165 7.93 13.07 -5.19
CA GLU A 165 7.94 13.24 -6.65
C GLU A 165 6.52 13.32 -7.21
N GLU A 166 5.57 12.55 -6.67
CA GLU A 166 4.16 12.67 -7.06
C GLU A 166 3.58 14.06 -6.71
N ARG A 167 3.87 14.58 -5.51
CA ARG A 167 3.47 15.93 -5.10
C ARG A 167 4.06 17.00 -5.99
N ARG A 168 5.35 16.86 -6.33
CA ARG A 168 6.07 17.79 -7.20
C ARG A 168 5.45 17.85 -8.59
N LEU A 169 5.14 16.69 -9.18
CA LEU A 169 4.51 16.60 -10.51
C LEU A 169 3.08 17.17 -10.56
N LYS A 170 2.35 17.19 -9.45
CA LYS A 170 1.01 17.81 -9.38
C LYS A 170 1.02 19.32 -9.19
N ARG A 171 2.15 19.89 -8.77
CA ARG A 171 2.29 21.33 -8.45
C ARG A 171 3.00 22.15 -9.51
N GLY A 172 3.71 21.50 -10.44
CA GLY A 172 4.35 22.14 -11.60
C GLY A 172 3.55 21.86 -12.85
#